data_AF-A0A942P1L0-F1
#
_entry.id   AF-A0A942P1L0-F1
#
_cell.length_a   1.000
_cell.length_b   1.000
_cell.length_c   1.000
_cell.angle_alpha   90.00
_cell.angle_beta   90.00
_cell.angle_gamma   90.00
#
_symmetry.space_group_name_H-M   'P 1'
#
loop_
_entity.id
_entity.type
_entity.pdbx_description
1 polymer ?
#
loop_
_entity_poly.entity_id
_entity_poly.type
_entity_poly.pdbx_seq_one_letter_code
_entity_poly.pdbx_strand_id
1 'polypeptide(L)'
;MKQFYLISTLLLLFQIISNAQSPVCITLQPDGATGQDAVIASFYPGGNFGDYTELDAHAWTSGGNPSNLRGLIKFDLSGIPSNAVITSAKISLYAVTTAPLNGNLVDPMFGANAAYLQRITADWSPSTVTWNNQPATTTSNQVTLATSTSTTQNYTNIDVTSLILDMRTNGNYGFLLKAID
;
A
#
# COMPACT_ATOMS: atom_id res chain seq x y z
N MET A 1 41.08 10.25 -71.20
CA MET A 1 39.73 9.75 -70.88
C MET A 1 39.38 10.24 -69.47
N LYS A 2 38.29 11.01 -69.31
CA LYS A 2 37.93 11.69 -68.05
C LYS A 2 37.27 10.68 -67.09
N GLN A 3 37.73 10.60 -65.84
CA GLN A 3 37.08 9.80 -64.80
C GLN A 3 35.97 10.60 -64.11
N PHE A 4 34.81 9.97 -63.95
CA PHE A 4 33.63 10.49 -63.26
C PHE A 4 33.63 9.95 -61.83
N TYR A 5 33.55 10.81 -60.82
CA TYR A 5 33.36 10.39 -59.43
C TYR A 5 31.89 10.54 -59.04
N LEU A 6 31.26 9.41 -58.71
CA LEU A 6 29.90 9.34 -58.18
C LEU A 6 29.96 9.62 -56.67
N ILE A 7 29.44 10.77 -56.22
CA ILE A 7 29.28 11.06 -54.79
C ILE A 7 28.04 10.30 -54.31
N SER A 8 28.23 9.17 -53.64
CA SER A 8 27.18 8.48 -52.90
C SER A 8 27.02 9.14 -51.54
N THR A 9 25.98 9.95 -51.35
CA THR A 9 25.54 10.40 -50.02
C THR A 9 24.89 9.23 -49.29
N LEU A 10 25.63 8.65 -48.33
CA LEU A 10 25.11 7.70 -47.36
C LEU A 10 24.25 8.46 -46.35
N LEU A 11 22.93 8.44 -46.54
CA LEU A 11 21.97 8.89 -45.53
C LEU A 11 21.96 7.85 -44.40
N LEU A 12 22.69 8.09 -43.31
CA LEU A 12 22.55 7.31 -42.08
C LEU A 12 21.21 7.68 -41.43
N LEU A 13 20.15 6.95 -41.77
CA LEU A 13 18.94 6.86 -40.97
C LEU A 13 19.32 6.14 -39.67
N PHE A 14 19.64 6.89 -38.62
CA PHE A 14 19.54 6.38 -37.26
C PHE A 14 18.06 6.07 -37.02
N GLN A 15 17.66 4.82 -37.27
CA GLN A 15 16.44 4.30 -36.70
C GLN A 15 16.65 4.31 -35.19
N ILE A 16 16.04 5.28 -34.51
CA ILE A 16 15.84 5.20 -33.08
C ILE A 16 14.92 4.00 -32.89
N ILE A 17 15.50 2.82 -32.72
CA ILE A 17 14.78 1.64 -32.28
C ILE A 17 14.43 1.96 -30.84
N SER A 18 13.27 2.60 -30.63
CA SER A 18 12.65 2.66 -29.32
C SER A 18 12.31 1.23 -28.97
N ASN A 19 13.18 0.57 -28.19
CA ASN A 19 12.85 -0.68 -27.55
C ASN A 19 11.76 -0.37 -26.53
N ALA A 20 10.50 -0.39 -26.98
CA ALA A 20 9.35 -0.41 -26.10
C ALA A 20 9.34 -1.77 -25.41
N GLN A 21 10.08 -1.87 -24.31
CA GLN A 21 10.04 -3.04 -23.46
C GLN A 21 8.65 -3.11 -22.82
N SER A 22 7.96 -4.22 -22.99
CA SER A 22 6.68 -4.45 -22.31
C SER A 22 6.89 -4.30 -20.79
N PRO A 23 5.99 -3.60 -20.09
CA PRO A 23 6.11 -3.43 -18.65
C PRO A 23 6.06 -4.81 -17.97
N VAL A 24 7.03 -5.06 -17.10
CA VAL A 24 7.04 -6.25 -16.25
C VAL A 24 6.13 -5.97 -15.06
N CYS A 25 5.15 -6.84 -14.83
CA CYS A 25 4.29 -6.79 -13.65
C CYS A 25 4.78 -7.83 -12.64
N ILE A 26 4.93 -7.42 -11.39
CA ILE A 26 5.15 -8.34 -10.27
C ILE A 26 3.95 -8.25 -9.32
N THR A 27 3.55 -9.39 -8.77
CA THR A 27 2.53 -9.44 -7.72
C THR A 27 3.23 -9.70 -6.39
N LEU A 28 3.01 -8.80 -5.43
CA LEU A 28 3.51 -8.93 -4.07
C LEU A 28 2.32 -9.26 -3.17
N GLN A 29 2.38 -10.39 -2.49
CA GLN A 29 1.37 -10.81 -1.53
C GLN A 29 2.10 -11.23 -0.25
N PRO A 30 2.06 -10.39 0.81
CA PRO A 30 2.50 -10.80 2.13
C PRO A 30 1.75 -12.08 2.52
N ASP A 31 2.48 -13.10 2.92
CA ASP A 31 1.89 -14.31 3.51
C ASP A 31 1.93 -14.20 5.04
N GLY A 32 1.18 -15.05 5.74
CA GLY A 32 1.15 -15.04 7.20
C GLY A 32 2.45 -15.47 7.88
N ALA A 33 3.50 -15.86 7.12
CA ALA A 33 4.77 -16.33 7.68
C ALA A 33 5.90 -15.28 7.55
N THR A 34 5.87 -14.48 6.48
CA THR A 34 6.91 -13.52 6.10
C THR A 34 6.37 -12.11 5.91
N GLY A 35 5.04 -11.96 5.92
CA GLY A 35 4.36 -10.68 5.90
C GLY A 35 4.72 -9.84 7.11
N GLN A 36 4.84 -8.53 6.88
CA GLN A 36 5.03 -7.54 7.94
C GLN A 36 3.73 -6.76 8.04
N ASP A 37 2.83 -7.22 8.90
CA ASP A 37 1.59 -6.56 9.24
C ASP A 37 1.36 -6.56 10.76
N ALA A 38 0.51 -5.64 11.22
CA ALA A 38 0.09 -5.57 12.61
C ALA A 38 -1.16 -4.69 12.72
N VAL A 39 -1.90 -4.85 13.82
CA VAL A 39 -2.94 -3.89 14.22
C VAL A 39 -2.49 -3.14 15.47
N ILE A 40 -2.88 -1.88 15.59
CA ILE A 40 -2.75 -1.09 16.82
C ILE A 40 -4.11 -0.56 17.25
N ALA A 41 -4.39 -0.66 18.55
CA ALA A 41 -5.70 -0.34 19.12
C ALA A 41 -5.59 0.67 20.25
N SER A 42 -6.36 1.76 20.18
CA SER A 42 -6.35 2.79 21.22
C SER A 42 -7.03 2.35 22.52
N PHE A 43 -7.93 1.36 22.46
CA PHE A 43 -8.58 0.80 23.67
C PHE A 43 -7.60 -0.03 24.52
N TYR A 44 -6.49 -0.50 23.95
CA TYR A 44 -5.44 -1.20 24.68
C TYR A 44 -4.06 -0.70 24.20
N PRO A 45 -3.67 0.52 24.61
CA PRO A 45 -2.65 1.26 23.86
C PRO A 45 -1.22 0.75 24.02
N GLY A 46 -0.95 -0.03 25.08
CA GLY A 46 0.30 -0.77 25.27
C GLY A 46 0.25 -2.22 24.77
N GLY A 47 -0.90 -2.66 24.24
CA GLY A 47 -1.07 -3.98 23.66
C GLY A 47 -0.40 -4.09 22.30
N ASN A 48 0.28 -5.22 22.09
CA ASN A 48 0.78 -5.62 20.78
C ASN A 48 -0.22 -6.59 20.14
N PHE A 49 -0.58 -6.34 18.89
CA PHE A 49 -1.47 -7.17 18.08
C PHE A 49 -0.79 -7.54 16.76
N GLY A 50 0.50 -7.92 16.82
CA GLY A 50 1.26 -8.35 15.65
C GLY A 50 0.77 -9.67 15.03
N ASP A 51 0.11 -10.51 15.83
CA ASP A 51 -0.44 -11.80 15.39
C ASP A 51 -1.96 -11.71 15.07
N TYR A 52 -2.52 -10.50 14.94
CA TYR A 52 -3.94 -10.32 14.64
C TYR A 52 -4.23 -10.74 13.20
N THR A 53 -5.29 -11.50 12.98
CA THR A 53 -5.55 -12.16 11.68
C THR A 53 -6.26 -11.27 10.66
N GLU A 54 -6.60 -10.03 11.03
CA GLU A 54 -7.34 -9.08 10.19
C GLU A 54 -6.58 -7.75 10.11
N LEU A 55 -6.64 -7.09 8.95
CA LEU A 55 -6.13 -5.73 8.80
C LEU A 55 -7.30 -4.76 8.92
N ASP A 56 -7.32 -3.97 9.99
CA ASP A 56 -8.49 -3.16 10.34
C ASP A 56 -8.24 -1.66 10.32
N ALA A 57 -9.31 -0.93 10.01
CA ALA A 57 -9.39 0.51 10.22
C ALA A 57 -10.80 0.89 10.65
N HIS A 58 -10.97 1.24 11.92
CA HIS A 58 -12.25 1.70 12.42
C HIS A 58 -12.10 2.81 13.45
N ALA A 59 -13.17 3.59 13.58
CA ALA A 59 -13.44 4.50 14.68
C ALA A 59 -14.75 4.04 15.35
N TRP A 60 -14.72 3.82 16.65
CA TRP A 60 -15.80 3.22 17.43
C TRP A 60 -15.92 3.87 18.81
N THR A 61 -16.87 3.39 19.62
CA THR A 61 -16.95 3.69 21.04
C THR A 61 -16.98 2.41 21.88
N SER A 62 -16.06 2.27 22.83
CA SER A 62 -16.07 1.18 23.82
C SER A 62 -16.56 1.71 25.16
N GLY A 63 -17.74 1.26 25.60
CA GLY A 63 -18.38 1.78 26.83
C GLY A 63 -18.61 3.30 26.80
N GLY A 64 -18.86 3.87 25.62
CA GLY A 64 -19.04 5.31 25.41
C GLY A 64 -17.74 6.11 25.19
N ASN A 65 -16.57 5.49 25.32
CA ASN A 65 -15.29 6.16 25.08
C ASN A 65 -14.82 5.94 23.64
N PRO A 66 -14.38 6.98 22.91
CA PRO A 66 -13.83 6.83 21.56
C PRO A 66 -12.67 5.84 21.51
N SER A 67 -12.66 4.99 20.49
CA SER A 67 -11.64 3.98 20.27
C SER A 67 -11.37 3.80 18.79
N ASN A 68 -10.09 3.68 18.44
CA ASN A 68 -9.62 3.54 17.07
C ASN A 68 -8.77 2.28 16.93
N LEU A 69 -8.93 1.59 15.78
CA LEU A 69 -8.00 0.58 15.29
C LEU A 69 -7.35 1.06 14.00
N ARG A 70 -6.08 0.73 13.82
CA ARG A 70 -5.31 1.02 12.60
C ARG A 70 -4.50 -0.21 12.20
N GLY A 71 -4.48 -0.47 10.91
CA GLY A 71 -3.74 -1.57 10.30
C GLY A 71 -2.42 -1.05 9.75
N LEU A 72 -1.34 -1.79 9.97
CA LEU A 72 -0.03 -1.55 9.40
C LEU A 72 0.29 -2.72 8.48
N ILE A 73 0.83 -2.44 7.29
CA ILE A 73 1.22 -3.48 6.34
C ILE A 73 2.40 -3.02 5.49
N LYS A 74 3.40 -3.88 5.31
CA LYS A 74 4.60 -3.60 4.52
C LYS A 74 4.85 -4.73 3.53
N PHE A 75 5.04 -4.32 2.27
CA PHE A 75 5.36 -5.21 1.16
C PHE A 75 6.88 -5.22 0.95
N ASP A 76 7.46 -6.39 0.69
CA ASP A 76 8.86 -6.45 0.27
C ASP A 76 9.01 -6.00 -1.19
N LEU A 77 9.70 -4.88 -1.39
CA LEU A 77 9.96 -4.31 -2.72
C LEU A 77 11.32 -4.74 -3.28
N SER A 78 12.05 -5.66 -2.62
CA SER A 78 13.38 -6.12 -3.03
C SER A 78 13.39 -6.79 -4.42
N GLY A 79 12.26 -7.37 -4.83
CA GLY A 79 12.06 -7.94 -6.17
C GLY A 79 11.98 -6.90 -7.30
N ILE A 80 11.90 -5.60 -6.99
CA ILE A 80 11.89 -4.51 -7.98
C ILE A 80 13.33 -4.02 -8.21
N PRO A 81 13.90 -4.18 -9.42
CA PRO A 81 15.26 -3.73 -9.72
C PRO A 81 15.49 -2.26 -9.35
N SER A 82 16.68 -1.92 -8.88
CA SER A 82 17.01 -0.55 -8.42
C SER A 82 16.82 0.51 -9.53
N ASN A 83 17.05 0.14 -10.79
CA ASN A 83 16.89 0.98 -11.97
C ASN A 83 15.52 0.85 -12.67
N ALA A 84 14.58 0.09 -12.09
CA ALA A 84 13.25 -0.05 -12.68
C ALA A 84 12.49 1.29 -12.64
N VAL A 85 11.87 1.65 -13.77
CA VAL A 85 10.91 2.76 -13.84
C VAL A 85 9.54 2.23 -13.45
N ILE A 86 9.04 2.64 -12.30
CA ILE A 86 7.69 2.26 -11.84
C ILE A 86 6.67 3.14 -12.54
N THR A 87 5.91 2.56 -13.45
CA THR A 87 4.87 3.26 -14.23
C THR A 87 3.47 3.11 -13.63
N SER A 88 3.26 2.09 -12.78
CA SER A 88 2.00 1.81 -12.11
C SER A 88 2.26 0.93 -10.89
N ALA A 89 1.60 1.22 -9.78
CA ALA A 89 1.50 0.32 -8.64
C ALA A 89 0.07 0.35 -8.08
N LYS A 90 -0.48 -0.83 -7.81
CA LYS A 90 -1.85 -0.98 -7.32
C LYS A 90 -1.87 -1.92 -6.12
N ILE A 91 -2.69 -1.57 -5.14
CA ILE A 91 -2.99 -2.44 -4.00
C ILE A 91 -4.45 -2.91 -4.08
N SER A 92 -4.69 -4.14 -3.67
CA SER A 92 -6.03 -4.69 -3.50
C SER A 92 -6.18 -5.17 -2.06
N LEU A 93 -7.23 -4.73 -1.38
CA LEU A 93 -7.61 -5.15 -0.04
C LEU A 93 -8.90 -5.97 -0.14
N TYR A 94 -8.93 -7.12 0.53
CA TYR A 94 -10.02 -8.08 0.43
C TYR A 94 -10.77 -8.16 1.76
N ALA A 95 -12.10 -8.15 1.70
CA ALA A 95 -12.92 -8.25 2.90
C ALA A 95 -12.82 -9.65 3.51
N VAL A 96 -12.80 -9.69 4.83
CA VAL A 96 -13.03 -10.93 5.57
C VAL A 96 -14.51 -11.29 5.45
N THR A 97 -14.79 -12.55 5.07
CA THR A 97 -16.16 -13.03 4.85
C THR A 97 -16.76 -13.74 6.06
N THR A 98 -16.00 -13.86 7.15
CA THR A 98 -16.46 -14.38 8.44
C THR A 98 -16.98 -13.24 9.33
N ALA A 99 -17.58 -13.60 10.47
CA ALA A 99 -18.02 -12.59 11.45
C ALA A 99 -16.82 -11.73 11.90
N PRO A 100 -16.99 -10.41 12.02
CA PRO A 100 -15.90 -9.51 12.39
C PRO A 100 -15.43 -9.79 13.82
N LEU A 101 -14.11 -9.67 14.05
CA LEU A 101 -13.51 -9.91 15.38
C LEU A 101 -13.64 -8.70 16.32
N ASN A 102 -14.12 -7.56 15.82
CA ASN A 102 -14.28 -6.31 16.57
C ASN A 102 -15.48 -5.49 16.06
N GLY A 103 -15.70 -4.30 16.64
CA GLY A 103 -16.87 -3.47 16.36
C GLY A 103 -18.13 -4.02 17.02
N ASN A 104 -19.22 -4.12 16.27
CA ASN A 104 -20.51 -4.63 16.77
C ASN A 104 -20.63 -6.17 16.72
N LEU A 105 -19.61 -6.88 16.21
CA LEU A 105 -19.56 -8.35 16.06
C LEU A 105 -20.66 -8.95 15.16
N VAL A 106 -21.38 -8.13 14.40
CA VAL A 106 -22.49 -8.53 13.52
C VAL A 106 -22.19 -8.14 12.08
N ASP A 107 -21.76 -6.91 11.84
CA ASP A 107 -21.45 -6.38 10.52
C ASP A 107 -20.20 -5.47 10.55
N PRO A 108 -19.32 -5.54 9.53
CA PRO A 108 -18.10 -4.72 9.47
C PRO A 108 -18.37 -3.29 8.96
N MET A 109 -19.63 -2.86 8.88
CA MET A 109 -20.07 -1.66 8.17
C MET A 109 -20.91 -0.70 9.00
N PHE A 110 -20.92 -0.86 10.31
CA PHE A 110 -21.71 0.01 11.15
C PHE A 110 -21.10 1.41 11.23
N GLY A 111 -21.81 2.40 10.66
CA GLY A 111 -21.37 3.80 10.63
C GLY A 111 -20.49 4.14 9.42
N ALA A 112 -19.87 5.32 9.46
CA ALA A 112 -18.95 5.74 8.41
C ALA A 112 -17.61 5.00 8.54
N ASN A 113 -17.18 4.34 7.47
CA ASN A 113 -15.94 3.56 7.45
C ASN A 113 -15.01 3.91 6.27
N ALA A 114 -15.13 5.14 5.73
CA ALA A 114 -14.14 5.64 4.81
C ALA A 114 -12.76 5.66 5.49
N ALA A 115 -11.70 5.40 4.74
CA ALA A 115 -10.36 5.24 5.29
C ALA A 115 -9.31 5.97 4.46
N TYR A 116 -8.17 6.24 5.09
CA TYR A 116 -6.95 6.63 4.43
C TYR A 116 -5.95 5.49 4.41
N LEU A 117 -5.26 5.36 3.29
CA LEU A 117 -4.01 4.63 3.18
C LEU A 117 -2.87 5.66 3.12
N GLN A 118 -2.07 5.69 4.19
CA GLN A 118 -0.94 6.61 4.34
C GLN A 118 0.38 5.87 4.29
N ARG A 119 1.43 6.53 3.81
CA ARG A 119 2.79 6.00 3.91
C ARG A 119 3.32 6.14 5.33
N ILE A 120 3.90 5.06 5.83
CA ILE A 120 4.68 5.06 7.07
C ILE A 120 6.08 5.62 6.77
N THR A 121 6.62 6.43 7.69
CA THR A 121 7.87 7.18 7.51
C THR A 121 8.99 6.79 8.48
N ALA A 122 8.71 5.86 9.40
CA ALA A 122 9.65 5.34 10.37
C ALA A 122 9.54 3.82 10.46
N ASP A 123 10.63 3.17 10.87
CA ASP A 123 10.65 1.72 11.00
C ASP A 123 9.76 1.23 12.15
N TRP A 124 9.27 -0.01 12.02
CA TRP A 124 8.42 -0.65 13.00
C TRP A 124 8.55 -2.17 12.88
N SER A 125 8.21 -2.88 13.95
CA SER A 125 8.22 -4.33 13.99
C SER A 125 6.89 -4.86 14.49
N PRO A 126 6.30 -5.86 13.81
CA PRO A 126 5.04 -6.49 14.24
C PRO A 126 5.03 -6.94 15.69
N SER A 127 6.17 -7.42 16.23
CA SER A 127 6.27 -7.95 17.59
C SER A 127 6.37 -6.90 18.70
N THR A 128 6.55 -5.62 18.35
CA THR A 128 6.77 -4.54 19.34
C THR A 128 5.91 -3.31 19.11
N VAL A 129 5.27 -3.17 17.95
CA VAL A 129 4.41 -2.03 17.64
C VAL A 129 3.11 -2.08 18.46
N THR A 130 2.70 -0.94 18.96
CA THR A 130 1.54 -0.70 19.81
C THR A 130 0.97 0.68 19.45
N TRP A 131 -0.19 1.04 20.01
CA TRP A 131 -0.72 2.38 19.82
C TRP A 131 0.22 3.48 20.36
N ASN A 132 0.88 3.21 21.49
CA ASN A 132 1.77 4.17 22.18
C ASN A 132 3.07 4.47 21.42
N ASN A 133 3.57 3.52 20.63
CA ASN A 133 4.83 3.64 19.88
C ASN A 133 4.62 3.51 18.35
N GLN A 134 3.41 3.81 17.87
CA GLN A 134 3.09 3.71 16.45
C GLN A 134 4.05 4.57 15.60
N PRO A 135 4.46 4.10 14.41
CA PRO A 135 5.37 4.84 13.56
C PRO A 135 4.68 6.07 12.96
N ALA A 136 5.45 7.13 12.72
CA ALA A 136 4.93 8.35 12.10
C ALA A 136 4.48 8.10 10.64
N THR A 137 3.42 8.76 10.21
CA THR A 137 2.92 8.72 8.83
C THR A 137 2.98 10.10 8.16
N THR A 138 2.72 10.14 6.86
CA THR A 138 2.58 11.38 6.09
C THR A 138 1.26 11.42 5.32
N THR A 139 0.74 12.64 5.13
CA THR A 139 -0.44 12.91 4.30
C THR A 139 -0.08 13.13 2.82
N SER A 140 1.20 13.28 2.50
CA SER A 140 1.66 13.42 1.11
C SER A 140 1.27 12.19 0.29
N ASN A 141 0.59 12.41 -0.83
CA ASN A 141 0.09 11.36 -1.73
C ASN A 141 -0.83 10.33 -1.07
N GLN A 142 -1.41 10.60 0.11
CA GLN A 142 -2.31 9.65 0.76
C GLN A 142 -3.50 9.31 -0.13
N VAL A 143 -3.97 8.07 -0.05
CA VAL A 143 -5.08 7.59 -0.86
C VAL A 143 -6.33 7.44 0.01
N THR A 144 -7.48 7.83 -0.52
CA THR A 144 -8.77 7.69 0.16
C THR A 144 -9.47 6.43 -0.33
N LEU A 145 -9.92 5.60 0.61
CA LEU A 145 -10.85 4.51 0.36
C LEU A 145 -12.25 5.01 0.75
N ALA A 146 -13.16 4.99 -0.22
CA ALA A 146 -14.55 5.38 0.00
C ALA A 146 -15.23 4.44 1.01
N THR A 147 -16.29 4.90 1.66
CA THR A 147 -17.16 4.04 2.50
C THR A 147 -17.61 2.82 1.71
N SER A 148 -17.62 1.65 2.35
CA SER A 148 -18.07 0.44 1.68
C SER A 148 -19.58 0.47 1.39
N THR A 149 -20.00 -0.30 0.38
CA THR A 149 -21.40 -0.44 -0.05
C THR A 149 -21.96 -1.85 0.24
N SER A 150 -21.13 -2.79 0.70
CA SER A 150 -21.53 -4.15 1.10
C SER A 150 -20.55 -4.76 2.10
N THR A 151 -21.02 -5.62 3.00
CA THR A 151 -20.22 -6.17 4.11
C THR A 151 -19.04 -7.03 3.65
N THR A 152 -19.05 -7.48 2.39
CA THR A 152 -18.00 -8.29 1.77
C THR A 152 -17.26 -7.54 0.64
N GLN A 153 -17.27 -6.20 0.67
CA GLN A 153 -16.65 -5.42 -0.39
C GLN A 153 -15.12 -5.53 -0.38
N ASN A 154 -14.58 -5.96 -1.52
CA ASN A 154 -13.16 -5.82 -1.81
C ASN A 154 -12.86 -4.41 -2.36
N TYR A 155 -11.75 -3.82 -1.94
CA TYR A 155 -11.19 -2.62 -2.55
C TYR A 155 -10.05 -3.03 -3.47
N THR A 156 -10.34 -3.24 -4.75
CA THR A 156 -9.34 -3.73 -5.72
C THR A 156 -8.73 -2.60 -6.53
N ASN A 157 -7.49 -2.81 -6.96
CA ASN A 157 -6.81 -1.94 -7.93
C ASN A 157 -6.70 -0.47 -7.49
N ILE A 158 -6.60 -0.22 -6.19
CA ILE A 158 -6.37 1.12 -5.63
C ILE A 158 -5.01 1.60 -6.13
N ASP A 159 -4.97 2.74 -6.83
CA ASP A 159 -3.73 3.33 -7.32
C ASP A 159 -2.90 3.88 -6.16
N VAL A 160 -1.70 3.34 -5.99
CA VAL A 160 -0.72 3.74 -4.97
C VAL A 160 0.62 4.10 -5.62
N THR A 161 0.62 4.41 -6.92
CA THR A 161 1.84 4.66 -7.71
C THR A 161 2.72 5.73 -7.08
N SER A 162 2.15 6.88 -6.72
CA SER A 162 2.89 7.97 -6.07
C SER A 162 3.46 7.57 -4.70
N LEU A 163 2.72 6.78 -3.91
CA LEU A 163 3.20 6.31 -2.60
C LEU A 163 4.38 5.34 -2.75
N ILE A 164 4.33 4.43 -3.72
CA ILE A 164 5.43 3.50 -4.00
C ILE A 164 6.66 4.25 -4.54
N LEU A 165 6.48 5.24 -5.41
CA LEU A 165 7.57 6.12 -5.86
C LEU A 165 8.21 6.85 -4.68
N ASP A 166 7.42 7.40 -3.76
CA ASP A 166 7.93 8.04 -2.55
C ASP A 166 8.73 7.05 -1.67
N MET A 167 8.27 5.80 -1.53
CA MET A 167 8.97 4.76 -0.76
C MET A 167 10.31 4.36 -1.39
N ARG A 168 10.43 4.42 -2.72
CA ARG A 168 11.70 4.16 -3.42
C ARG A 168 12.74 5.23 -3.13
N THR A 169 12.31 6.47 -2.95
CA THR A 169 13.22 7.60 -2.66
C THR A 169 13.54 7.71 -1.17
N ASN A 170 12.55 7.50 -0.30
CA ASN A 170 12.65 7.84 1.13
C ASN A 170 12.79 6.62 2.05
N GLY A 171 12.79 5.41 1.50
CA GLY A 171 12.72 4.16 2.26
C GLY A 171 11.30 3.61 2.35
N ASN A 172 11.20 2.29 2.36
CA ASN A 172 9.94 1.55 2.41
C ASN A 172 9.66 1.06 3.84
N TYR A 173 8.67 1.68 4.49
CA TYR A 173 8.15 1.27 5.79
C TYR A 173 6.69 0.81 5.73
N GLY A 174 6.14 0.63 4.52
CA GLY A 174 4.77 0.18 4.33
C GLY A 174 3.72 1.28 4.51
N PHE A 175 2.49 0.82 4.69
CA PHE A 175 1.28 1.63 4.75
C PHE A 175 0.60 1.51 6.12
N LEU A 176 -0.05 2.59 6.52
CA LEU A 176 -1.00 2.61 7.61
C LEU A 176 -2.40 2.84 7.04
N LEU A 177 -3.31 1.92 7.34
CA LEU A 177 -4.74 2.00 7.06
C LEU A 177 -5.43 2.57 8.31
N LYS A 178 -6.14 3.69 8.17
CA LYS A 178 -6.91 4.29 9.27
C LYS A 178 -8.25 4.84 8.82
N ALA A 179 -9.25 4.78 9.69
CA ALA A 179 -10.53 5.44 9.44
C ALA A 179 -10.36 6.96 9.30
N ILE A 180 -11.24 7.59 8.51
CA ILE A 180 -11.38 9.05 8.47
C ILE A 180 -12.19 9.47 9.69
N ASP A 181 -11.54 10.19 10.60
CA ASP A 181 -12.05 10.69 11.87
C ASP A 181 -12.15 12.22 11.91
#